data_AF-A0A6N8YZ64-F1
#
_entry.id   AF-A0A6N8YZ64-F1
#
_cell.length_a   1.000
_cell.length_b   1.000
_cell.length_c   1.000
_cell.angle_alpha   90.00
_cell.angle_beta   90.00
_cell.angle_gamma   90.00
#
_symmetry.space_group_name_H-M   'P 1'
#
loop_
_entity.id
_entity.type
_entity.pdbx_description
1 polymer ?
#
loop_
_entity_poly.entity_id
_entity_poly.type
_entity_poly.pdbx_seq_one_letter_code
_entity_poly.pdbx_strand_id
1 'polypeptide(L)'
;MDPINLYDYESRAKASLPHNNWEFIEAGAMDEFTTARNRSAFEDLTIRPRFLRNIDNRDLSTTMLGSEISLPVFVCPAGGHKLAHPDGELATARGAGMSNTLMMLSTSSHYSMEEVSSVASGPLWFQLYHRGHDLTEMLVHRAEEAGYRAIVLTVDTPVPSPKERDVRNQYVNPAELANFRATPERLAEVSGTDEAPNWQPAQVPPLSWEELDWLRGLTGLPLVLKGVRTAEDAHIAAESGVNGILVSTHGGRQIDSTMSSFS
;
A
#
# COMPACT_ATOMS: atom_id res chain seq x y z
N MET A 1 -29.12 8.97 -0.58
CA MET A 1 -28.67 9.25 0.80
C MET A 1 -27.17 9.47 0.75
N ASP A 2 -26.58 10.31 1.60
CA ASP A 2 -25.12 10.46 1.64
C ASP A 2 -24.50 9.35 2.51
N PRO A 3 -23.26 8.88 2.25
CA PRO A 3 -22.63 7.85 3.07
C PRO A 3 -22.39 8.36 4.48
N ILE A 4 -22.69 7.56 5.50
CA ILE A 4 -22.50 7.91 6.92
C ILE A 4 -21.23 7.26 7.46
N ASN A 5 -20.89 6.06 7.00
CA ASN A 5 -19.70 5.32 7.41
C ASN A 5 -19.01 4.64 6.21
N LEU A 6 -17.87 3.97 6.47
CA LEU A 6 -17.10 3.29 5.43
C LEU A 6 -17.85 2.13 4.76
N TYR A 7 -18.75 1.44 5.48
CA TYR A 7 -19.56 0.34 4.93
C TYR A 7 -20.58 0.83 3.88
N ASP A 8 -21.05 2.08 3.99
CA ASP A 8 -21.92 2.68 2.98
C ASP A 8 -21.15 2.94 1.67
N TYR A 9 -19.86 3.28 1.75
CA TYR A 9 -18.99 3.39 0.57
C TYR A 9 -18.74 2.03 -0.06
N GLU A 10 -18.44 1.01 0.75
CA GLU A 10 -18.28 -0.39 0.32
C GLU A 10 -19.52 -0.87 -0.45
N SER A 11 -20.71 -0.68 0.12
CA SER A 11 -21.99 -1.07 -0.49
C SER A 11 -22.27 -0.35 -1.81
N ARG A 12 -21.94 0.95 -1.90
CA ARG A 12 -22.10 1.72 -3.14
C ARG A 12 -21.10 1.31 -4.20
N ALA A 13 -19.85 1.07 -3.82
CA ALA A 13 -18.82 0.59 -4.73
C ALA A 13 -19.23 -0.75 -5.35
N LYS A 14 -19.69 -1.70 -4.53
CA LYS A 14 -20.22 -2.99 -5.00
C LYS A 14 -21.39 -2.84 -5.98
N ALA A 15 -22.25 -1.86 -5.78
CA ALA A 15 -23.39 -1.59 -6.66
C ALA A 15 -23.02 -0.85 -7.96
N SER A 16 -21.87 -0.17 -8.00
CA SER A 16 -21.51 0.75 -9.09
C SER A 16 -20.35 0.27 -9.95
N LEU A 17 -19.43 -0.51 -9.39
CA LEU A 17 -18.24 -0.98 -10.09
C LEU A 17 -18.57 -2.19 -10.99
N PRO A 18 -17.85 -2.36 -12.11
CA PRO A 18 -17.88 -3.60 -12.86
C PRO A 18 -17.55 -4.79 -11.95
N HIS A 19 -18.26 -5.91 -12.15
CA HIS A 19 -18.14 -7.09 -11.28
C HIS A 19 -16.68 -7.51 -11.03
N ASN A 20 -15.90 -7.69 -12.10
CA ASN A 20 -14.51 -8.14 -11.98
C ASN A 20 -13.61 -7.12 -11.25
N ASN A 21 -13.88 -5.81 -11.39
CA ASN A 21 -13.12 -4.78 -10.68
C ASN A 21 -13.46 -4.80 -9.18
N TRP A 22 -14.75 -4.94 -8.84
CA TRP A 22 -15.19 -5.08 -7.47
C TRP A 22 -14.57 -6.32 -6.81
N GLU A 23 -14.67 -7.48 -7.46
CA GLU A 23 -14.11 -8.73 -6.93
C GLU A 23 -12.58 -8.62 -6.76
N PHE A 24 -11.87 -7.99 -7.68
CA PHE A 24 -10.42 -7.77 -7.54
C PHE A 24 -10.05 -6.93 -6.32
N ILE A 25 -10.78 -5.83 -6.10
CA ILE A 25 -10.54 -4.89 -5.00
C ILE A 25 -10.87 -5.56 -3.66
N GLU A 26 -12.02 -6.23 -3.58
CA GLU A 26 -12.54 -6.81 -2.33
C GLU A 26 -11.85 -8.12 -1.94
N ALA A 27 -11.39 -8.93 -2.91
CA ALA A 27 -10.89 -10.27 -2.64
C ALA A 27 -9.70 -10.30 -1.68
N GLY A 28 -9.72 -11.29 -0.77
CA GLY A 28 -8.57 -11.76 0.00
C GLY A 28 -7.90 -12.99 -0.62
N ALA A 29 -6.85 -13.48 0.01
CA ALA A 29 -6.21 -14.73 -0.36
C ALA A 29 -7.04 -15.94 0.13
N MET A 30 -7.04 -17.01 -0.66
CA MET A 30 -7.63 -18.31 -0.30
C MET A 30 -9.06 -18.19 0.26
N ASP A 31 -9.30 -18.68 1.49
CA ASP A 31 -10.60 -18.71 2.14
C ASP A 31 -10.98 -17.36 2.80
N GLU A 32 -10.15 -16.33 2.62
CA GLU A 32 -10.31 -14.97 3.17
C GLU A 32 -10.36 -14.94 4.71
N PHE A 33 -9.80 -15.97 5.36
CA PHE A 33 -9.79 -16.11 6.81
C PHE A 33 -9.12 -14.91 7.48
N THR A 34 -7.95 -14.52 6.98
CA THR A 34 -7.14 -13.41 7.51
C THR A 34 -7.84 -12.07 7.24
N THR A 35 -8.48 -11.91 6.09
CA THR A 35 -9.29 -10.72 5.76
C THR A 35 -10.42 -10.54 6.79
N ALA A 36 -11.18 -11.59 7.05
CA ALA A 36 -12.23 -11.57 8.07
C ALA A 36 -11.67 -11.31 9.47
N ARG A 37 -10.55 -11.95 9.82
CA ARG A 37 -9.90 -11.81 11.13
C ARG A 37 -9.32 -10.42 11.38
N ASN A 38 -8.81 -9.74 10.35
CA ASN A 38 -8.36 -8.34 10.45
C ASN A 38 -9.51 -7.42 10.93
N ARG A 39 -10.74 -7.65 10.46
CA ARG A 39 -11.92 -6.88 10.88
C ARG A 39 -12.36 -7.28 12.28
N SER A 40 -12.54 -8.58 12.54
CA SER A 40 -13.09 -9.05 13.82
C SER A 40 -12.17 -8.76 15.01
N ALA A 41 -10.85 -8.66 14.82
CA ALA A 41 -9.90 -8.35 15.89
C ALA A 41 -10.16 -6.99 16.57
N PHE A 42 -10.79 -6.03 15.87
CA PHE A 42 -11.20 -4.76 16.49
C PHE A 42 -12.38 -4.92 17.46
N GLU A 43 -13.20 -5.97 17.31
CA GLU A 43 -14.35 -6.24 18.19
C GLU A 43 -13.89 -6.74 19.56
N ASP A 44 -12.69 -7.33 19.64
CA ASP A 44 -12.07 -7.77 20.90
C ASP A 44 -11.55 -6.59 21.74
N LEU A 45 -11.42 -5.39 21.15
CA LEU A 45 -11.00 -4.19 21.85
C LEU A 45 -12.17 -3.42 22.44
N THR A 46 -11.99 -2.96 23.68
CA THR A 46 -12.89 -2.01 24.32
C THR A 46 -12.16 -0.74 24.70
N ILE A 47 -12.78 0.41 24.40
CA ILE A 47 -12.27 1.70 24.84
C ILE A 47 -12.72 1.92 26.28
N ARG A 48 -11.78 2.19 27.19
CA ARG A 48 -12.09 2.59 28.57
C ARG A 48 -12.33 4.10 28.63
N PRO A 49 -13.58 4.59 28.73
CA PRO A 49 -13.84 6.01 28.77
C PRO A 49 -13.25 6.64 30.04
N ARG A 50 -12.76 7.87 29.93
CA ARG A 50 -12.31 8.68 31.08
C ARG A 50 -13.21 9.90 31.19
N PHE A 51 -13.87 10.04 32.32
CA PHE A 51 -14.84 11.11 32.56
C PHE A 51 -14.20 12.33 33.23
N LEU A 52 -14.89 13.48 33.17
CA LEU A 52 -14.48 14.76 33.76
C LEU A 52 -13.11 15.25 33.27
N ARG A 53 -12.78 14.98 32.01
CA ARG A 53 -11.59 15.52 31.34
C ARG A 53 -11.96 16.77 30.56
N ASN A 54 -11.14 17.81 30.66
CA ASN A 54 -11.25 18.94 29.76
C ASN A 54 -10.88 18.47 28.35
N ILE A 55 -11.78 18.66 27.40
CA ILE A 55 -11.65 18.27 25.99
C ILE A 55 -11.90 19.44 25.04
N ASP A 56 -11.83 20.69 25.53
CA ASP A 56 -12.14 21.87 24.73
C ASP A 56 -11.17 22.04 23.56
N ASN A 57 -9.89 21.70 23.78
CA ASN A 57 -8.84 21.78 22.77
C ASN A 57 -8.36 20.35 22.41
N ARG A 58 -9.02 19.71 21.44
CA ARG A 58 -8.58 18.43 20.88
C ARG A 58 -7.76 18.70 19.63
N ASP A 59 -6.53 18.18 19.63
CA ASP A 59 -5.65 18.21 18.49
C ASP A 59 -5.35 16.77 18.06
N LEU A 60 -5.66 16.45 16.80
CA LEU A 60 -5.36 15.15 16.20
C LEU A 60 -4.08 15.19 15.37
N SER A 61 -3.48 16.37 15.19
CA SER A 61 -2.28 16.53 14.37
C SER A 61 -1.11 15.74 14.94
N THR A 62 -0.28 15.24 14.04
CA THR A 62 0.91 14.47 14.38
C THR A 62 1.88 14.50 13.21
N THR A 63 3.04 13.86 13.38
CA THR A 63 4.05 13.70 12.34
C THR A 63 4.25 12.23 11.98
N MET A 64 4.53 11.98 10.71
CA MET A 64 5.03 10.70 10.21
C MET A 64 6.37 10.93 9.52
N LEU A 65 7.47 10.52 10.16
CA LEU A 65 8.85 10.70 9.69
C LEU A 65 9.12 12.12 9.14
N GLY A 66 8.73 13.14 9.91
CA GLY A 66 8.90 14.56 9.56
C GLY A 66 7.82 15.13 8.63
N SER A 67 6.84 14.34 8.19
CA SER A 67 5.68 14.84 7.46
C SER A 67 4.53 15.14 8.44
N GLU A 68 4.15 16.42 8.53
CA GLU A 68 2.98 16.87 9.28
C GLU A 68 1.68 16.36 8.63
N ILE A 69 0.78 15.81 9.44
CA ILE A 69 -0.58 15.40 9.05
C ILE A 69 -1.58 15.87 10.09
N SER A 70 -2.80 16.25 9.67
CA SER A 70 -3.80 16.80 10.60
C SER A 70 -4.53 15.75 11.43
N LEU A 71 -4.40 14.46 11.09
CA LEU A 71 -4.94 13.35 11.85
C LEU A 71 -4.10 12.07 11.60
N PRO A 72 -4.06 11.10 12.53
CA PRO A 72 -3.23 9.90 12.41
C PRO A 72 -3.86 8.82 11.50
N VAL A 73 -4.38 9.23 10.34
CA VAL A 73 -4.90 8.35 9.30
C VAL A 73 -4.36 8.84 7.97
N PHE A 74 -3.77 7.94 7.20
CA PHE A 74 -3.14 8.20 5.91
C PHE A 74 -3.64 7.19 4.87
N VAL A 75 -3.40 7.48 3.59
CA VAL A 75 -3.74 6.56 2.50
C VAL A 75 -2.61 5.55 2.30
N CYS A 76 -2.87 4.29 2.63
CA CYS A 76 -1.97 3.16 2.38
C CYS A 76 -1.76 2.93 0.87
N PRO A 77 -0.64 2.28 0.48
CA PRO A 77 -0.38 2.00 -0.92
C PRO A 77 -1.31 0.88 -1.40
N ALA A 78 -2.10 1.21 -2.41
CA ALA A 78 -2.84 0.27 -3.25
C ALA A 78 -2.54 0.66 -4.71
N GLY A 79 -2.29 -0.32 -5.58
CA GLY A 79 -2.15 -0.06 -7.00
C GLY A 79 -3.51 -0.10 -7.68
N GLY A 80 -3.53 0.35 -8.93
CA GLY A 80 -4.68 0.16 -9.80
C GLY A 80 -5.93 1.01 -9.53
N HIS A 81 -5.83 2.25 -9.03
CA HIS A 81 -7.02 3.01 -8.62
C HIS A 81 -8.00 3.30 -9.79
N LYS A 82 -7.56 3.24 -11.05
CA LYS A 82 -8.47 3.33 -12.22
C LYS A 82 -9.51 2.22 -12.31
N LEU A 83 -9.36 1.13 -11.55
CA LEU A 83 -10.39 0.11 -11.42
C LEU A 83 -11.65 0.66 -10.74
N ALA A 84 -11.49 1.67 -9.87
CA ALA A 84 -12.58 2.30 -9.14
C ALA A 84 -13.07 3.60 -9.80
N HIS A 85 -12.17 4.42 -10.35
CA HIS A 85 -12.52 5.70 -10.95
C HIS A 85 -11.50 6.15 -12.01
N PRO A 86 -11.90 6.73 -13.16
CA PRO A 86 -10.96 7.13 -14.23
C PRO A 86 -9.79 8.03 -13.79
N ASP A 87 -10.04 8.94 -12.85
CA ASP A 87 -8.99 9.82 -12.29
C ASP A 87 -8.00 9.10 -11.37
N GLY A 88 -8.30 7.87 -10.95
CA GLY A 88 -7.43 6.99 -10.18
C GLY A 88 -6.65 7.67 -9.05
N GLU A 89 -5.35 7.46 -9.06
CA GLU A 89 -4.40 7.95 -8.06
C GLU A 89 -4.31 9.48 -8.01
N LEU A 90 -4.63 10.18 -9.11
CA LEU A 90 -4.69 11.65 -9.11
C LEU A 90 -5.82 12.14 -8.20
N ALA A 91 -6.99 11.52 -8.27
CA ALA A 91 -8.11 11.85 -7.37
C ALA A 91 -7.76 11.50 -5.92
N THR A 92 -7.09 10.37 -5.68
CA THR A 92 -6.66 9.99 -4.34
C THR A 92 -5.65 10.97 -3.75
N ALA A 93 -4.67 11.43 -4.54
CA ALA A 93 -3.67 12.40 -4.09
C ALA A 93 -4.31 13.76 -3.75
N ARG A 94 -5.26 14.22 -4.57
CA ARG A 94 -6.06 15.43 -4.27
C ARG A 94 -6.88 15.24 -3.00
N GLY A 95 -7.54 14.09 -2.83
CA GLY A 95 -8.34 13.78 -1.63
C GLY A 95 -7.50 13.74 -0.35
N ALA A 96 -6.30 13.14 -0.40
CA ALA A 96 -5.36 13.14 0.71
C ALA A 96 -4.89 14.56 1.05
N GLY A 97 -4.54 15.35 0.03
CA GLY A 97 -4.16 16.75 0.18
C GLY A 97 -5.26 17.63 0.77
N MET A 98 -6.51 17.49 0.30
CA MET A 98 -7.69 18.17 0.86
C MET A 98 -7.96 17.78 2.32
N SER A 99 -7.55 16.58 2.71
CA SER A 99 -7.69 16.06 4.08
C SER A 99 -6.46 16.34 4.96
N ASN A 100 -5.48 17.10 4.44
CA ASN A 100 -4.19 17.37 5.10
C ASN A 100 -3.52 16.11 5.64
N THR A 101 -3.51 15.05 4.83
CA THR A 101 -2.86 13.79 5.17
C THR A 101 -1.96 13.27 4.05
N LEU A 102 -1.20 12.24 4.38
CA LEU A 102 -0.24 11.57 3.53
C LEU A 102 -0.90 10.56 2.60
N MET A 103 -0.36 10.43 1.39
CA MET A 103 -0.62 9.30 0.50
C MET A 103 0.66 8.52 0.20
N MET A 104 0.58 7.20 0.33
CA MET A 104 1.61 6.28 -0.18
C MET A 104 1.20 5.84 -1.59
N LEU A 105 1.99 6.16 -2.61
CA LEU A 105 1.75 5.72 -3.98
C LEU A 105 2.37 4.34 -4.23
N SER A 106 1.65 3.43 -4.86
CA SER A 106 2.19 2.12 -5.23
C SER A 106 3.12 2.16 -6.45
N THR A 107 4.12 1.28 -6.47
CA THR A 107 4.88 0.93 -7.68
C THR A 107 3.95 0.54 -8.83
N SER A 108 2.85 -0.15 -8.53
CA SER A 108 1.87 -0.64 -9.50
C SER A 108 0.74 0.37 -9.78
N SER A 109 1.06 1.65 -9.89
CA SER A 109 0.07 2.70 -10.14
C SER A 109 -0.32 2.83 -11.62
N HIS A 110 -1.57 3.25 -11.90
CA HIS A 110 -2.05 3.63 -13.24
C HIS A 110 -1.75 5.09 -13.64
N TYR A 111 -1.13 5.87 -12.74
CA TYR A 111 -0.48 7.15 -13.03
C TYR A 111 0.97 7.10 -12.55
N SER A 112 1.87 7.81 -13.25
CA SER A 112 3.27 7.79 -12.88
C SER A 112 3.48 8.58 -11.59
N MET A 113 4.56 8.27 -10.87
CA MET A 113 4.90 9.00 -9.65
C MET A 113 5.03 10.52 -9.88
N GLU A 114 5.48 10.94 -11.06
CA GLU A 114 5.58 12.34 -11.46
C GLU A 114 4.19 12.95 -11.74
N GLU A 115 3.30 12.23 -12.43
CA GLU A 115 1.93 12.68 -12.66
C GLU A 115 1.18 12.87 -11.33
N VAL A 116 1.31 11.92 -10.41
CA VAL A 116 0.70 12.00 -9.08
C VAL A 116 1.31 13.14 -8.26
N SER A 117 2.65 13.29 -8.26
CA SER A 117 3.33 14.39 -7.58
C SER A 117 2.86 15.76 -8.08
N SER A 118 2.64 15.91 -9.39
CA SER A 118 2.23 17.19 -10.00
C SER A 118 0.87 17.71 -9.52
N VAL A 119 -0.01 16.85 -9.01
CA VAL A 119 -1.35 17.21 -8.51
C VAL A 119 -1.47 17.17 -6.99
N ALA A 120 -0.46 16.64 -6.29
CA ALA A 120 -0.50 16.45 -4.86
C ALA A 120 -0.25 17.78 -4.12
N SER A 121 -1.08 18.06 -3.12
CA SER A 121 -0.86 19.17 -2.18
C SER A 121 -0.46 18.71 -0.79
N GLY A 122 -0.51 17.40 -0.52
CA GLY A 122 -0.07 16.77 0.73
C GLY A 122 1.22 15.97 0.54
N PRO A 123 1.82 15.45 1.64
CA PRO A 123 3.03 14.65 1.57
C PRO A 123 2.79 13.32 0.84
N LEU A 124 3.76 12.93 0.01
CA LEU A 124 3.76 11.66 -0.71
C LEU A 124 4.90 10.75 -0.26
N TRP A 125 4.61 9.47 -0.04
CA TRP A 125 5.62 8.40 0.11
C TRP A 125 5.48 7.41 -1.05
N PHE A 126 6.58 6.78 -1.45
CA PHE A 126 6.58 5.84 -2.56
C PHE A 126 6.73 4.41 -2.05
N GLN A 127 5.71 3.59 -2.27
CA GLN A 127 5.79 2.16 -2.01
C GLN A 127 6.51 1.46 -3.14
N LEU A 128 7.57 0.73 -2.77
CA LEU A 128 8.47 0.02 -3.65
C LEU A 128 8.20 -1.48 -3.62
N TYR A 129 7.97 -2.07 -4.78
CA TYR A 129 8.20 -3.50 -5.03
C TYR A 129 9.57 -3.66 -5.66
N HIS A 130 10.41 -4.53 -5.10
CA HIS A 130 11.70 -4.87 -5.71
C HIS A 130 11.47 -5.60 -7.03
N ARG A 131 12.14 -5.13 -8.10
CA ARG A 131 12.03 -5.67 -9.47
C ARG A 131 13.41 -5.93 -10.08
N GLY A 132 14.41 -6.28 -9.28
CA GLY A 132 15.81 -6.33 -9.70
C GLY A 132 16.51 -5.01 -9.46
N HIS A 133 17.85 -5.04 -9.42
CA HIS A 133 18.66 -3.92 -8.96
C HIS A 133 18.46 -2.67 -9.82
N ASP A 134 18.63 -2.79 -11.13
CA ASP A 134 18.51 -1.67 -12.07
C ASP A 134 17.14 -0.98 -12.02
N LEU A 135 16.05 -1.75 -12.06
CA LEU A 135 14.69 -1.19 -12.02
C LEU A 135 14.39 -0.56 -10.67
N THR A 136 14.83 -1.19 -9.59
CA THR A 136 14.64 -0.68 -8.24
C THR A 136 15.38 0.63 -8.05
N GLU A 137 16.64 0.71 -8.48
CA GLU A 137 17.46 1.92 -8.45
C GLU A 137 16.82 3.05 -9.26
N MET A 138 16.36 2.76 -10.47
CA MET A 138 15.63 3.72 -11.30
C MET A 138 14.36 4.25 -10.61
N LEU A 139 13.56 3.37 -9.99
CA LEU A 139 12.33 3.78 -9.29
C LEU A 139 12.63 4.62 -8.03
N VAL A 140 13.67 4.27 -7.27
CA VAL A 140 14.08 5.01 -6.08
C VAL A 140 14.53 6.42 -6.44
N HIS A 141 15.41 6.57 -7.44
CA HIS A 141 15.87 7.89 -7.88
C HIS A 141 14.74 8.75 -8.42
N ARG A 142 13.84 8.19 -9.24
CA ARG A 142 12.68 8.94 -9.73
C ARG A 142 11.75 9.37 -8.60
N ALA A 143 11.56 8.54 -7.58
CA ALA A 143 10.73 8.91 -6.43
C ALA A 143 11.36 10.10 -5.67
N GLU A 144 12.66 10.06 -5.44
CA GLU A 144 13.39 11.16 -4.81
C GLU A 144 13.33 12.46 -5.64
N GLU A 145 13.58 12.37 -6.95
CA GLU A 145 13.49 13.50 -7.89
C GLU A 145 12.07 14.09 -7.99
N ALA A 146 11.05 13.24 -7.92
CA ALA A 146 9.64 13.63 -7.93
C ALA A 146 9.16 14.20 -6.57
N GLY A 147 10.03 14.29 -5.55
CA GLY A 147 9.74 14.93 -4.27
C GLY A 147 9.02 14.03 -3.25
N TYR A 148 9.05 12.71 -3.44
CA TYR A 148 8.55 11.77 -2.43
C TYR A 148 9.45 11.82 -1.18
N ARG A 149 8.85 11.59 -0.02
CA ARG A 149 9.50 11.83 1.28
C ARG A 149 9.91 10.56 2.03
N ALA A 150 9.61 9.38 1.50
CA ALA A 150 10.06 8.10 2.03
C ALA A 150 9.92 7.01 0.97
N ILE A 151 10.74 5.96 1.09
CA ILE A 151 10.61 4.70 0.37
C ILE A 151 9.98 3.66 1.30
N VAL A 152 8.89 3.04 0.87
CA VAL A 152 8.18 1.99 1.63
C VAL A 152 8.38 0.65 0.92
N LEU A 153 9.40 -0.11 1.33
CA LEU A 153 9.66 -1.44 0.78
C LEU A 153 8.60 -2.41 1.29
N THR A 154 7.84 -3.00 0.37
CA THR A 154 6.87 -4.05 0.71
C THR A 154 7.54 -5.42 0.64
N VAL A 155 7.54 -6.13 1.76
CA VAL A 155 8.27 -7.41 1.93
C VAL A 155 7.34 -8.63 2.04
N ASP A 156 6.02 -8.42 2.11
CA ASP A 156 5.02 -9.48 2.32
C ASP A 156 4.46 -10.08 1.02
N THR A 157 5.05 -9.77 -0.14
CA THR A 157 4.63 -10.25 -1.47
C THR A 157 5.75 -10.94 -2.26
N PRO A 158 6.50 -11.91 -1.71
CA PRO A 158 7.57 -12.57 -2.45
C PRO A 158 7.03 -13.45 -3.60
N VAL A 159 5.80 -13.93 -3.47
CA VAL A 159 5.07 -14.75 -4.45
C VAL A 159 3.62 -14.29 -4.41
N PRO A 160 2.94 -14.19 -5.56
CA PRO A 160 1.54 -13.77 -5.58
C PRO A 160 0.68 -14.90 -5.02
N SER A 161 -0.28 -14.56 -4.15
CA SER A 161 -1.17 -15.54 -3.55
C SER A 161 -2.44 -15.72 -4.37
N PRO A 162 -2.89 -16.95 -4.68
CA PRO A 162 -4.10 -17.13 -5.48
C PRO A 162 -5.32 -16.60 -4.70
N LYS A 163 -5.83 -15.45 -5.13
CA LYS A 163 -7.16 -14.99 -4.74
C LYS A 163 -8.17 -15.73 -5.60
N GLU A 164 -8.96 -16.61 -5.00
CA GLU A 164 -9.79 -17.54 -5.76
C GLU A 164 -10.84 -16.82 -6.64
N ARG A 165 -11.33 -15.65 -6.20
CA ARG A 165 -12.24 -14.81 -6.97
C ARG A 165 -11.61 -14.34 -8.30
N ASP A 166 -10.33 -13.97 -8.28
CA ASP A 166 -9.60 -13.53 -9.47
C ASP A 166 -9.36 -14.69 -10.43
N VAL A 167 -9.09 -15.90 -9.89
CA VAL A 167 -8.96 -17.12 -10.69
C VAL A 167 -10.28 -17.46 -11.39
N ARG A 168 -11.41 -17.41 -10.66
CA ARG A 168 -12.75 -17.66 -11.20
C ARG A 168 -13.14 -16.64 -12.27
N ASN A 169 -12.78 -15.38 -12.06
CA ASN A 169 -13.08 -14.29 -12.98
C ASN A 169 -12.08 -14.17 -14.14
N GLN A 170 -11.03 -15.01 -14.16
CA GLN A 170 -9.91 -14.91 -15.11
C GLN A 170 -9.37 -13.47 -15.18
N TYR A 171 -9.19 -12.86 -14.01
CA TYR A 171 -8.87 -11.45 -13.91
C TYR A 171 -7.55 -11.13 -14.63
N VAL A 172 -7.59 -10.07 -15.43
CA VAL A 172 -6.44 -9.47 -16.09
C VAL A 172 -6.48 -7.98 -15.79
N ASN A 173 -5.35 -7.40 -15.36
CA ASN A 173 -5.26 -5.97 -15.15
C ASN A 173 -5.51 -5.23 -16.49
N PRO A 174 -6.57 -4.39 -16.59
CA PRO A 174 -6.96 -3.77 -17.85
C PRO A 174 -6.14 -2.53 -18.21
N ALA A 175 -5.30 -2.02 -17.31
CA ALA A 175 -4.61 -0.75 -17.50
C ALA A 175 -3.09 -0.88 -17.36
N GLU A 176 -2.39 0.03 -18.05
CA GLU A 176 -0.94 0.10 -18.04
C GLU A 176 -0.41 0.58 -16.69
N LEU A 177 0.64 -0.08 -16.21
CA LEU A 177 1.40 0.35 -15.03
C LEU A 177 2.29 1.52 -15.39
N ALA A 178 1.86 2.71 -15.00
CA ALA A 178 2.36 3.98 -15.49
C ALA A 178 3.82 4.26 -15.16
N ASN A 179 4.31 3.74 -14.04
CA ASN A 179 5.71 3.87 -13.65
C ASN A 179 6.66 3.16 -14.64
N PHE A 180 6.16 2.26 -15.50
CA PHE A 180 6.96 1.49 -16.45
C PHE A 180 6.70 1.89 -17.92
N ARG A 181 5.90 2.93 -18.18
CA ARG A 181 5.59 3.44 -19.54
C ARG A 181 6.83 3.68 -20.42
N ALA A 182 7.92 4.15 -19.81
CA ALA A 182 9.15 4.48 -20.51
C ALA A 182 10.08 3.26 -20.74
N THR A 183 9.79 2.13 -20.09
CA THR A 183 10.55 0.88 -20.17
C THR A 183 9.62 -0.33 -20.32
N PRO A 184 8.72 -0.35 -21.32
CA PRO A 184 7.68 -1.37 -21.45
C PRO A 184 8.27 -2.78 -21.69
N GLU A 185 9.46 -2.89 -22.28
CA GLU A 185 10.19 -4.14 -22.44
C GLU A 185 10.54 -4.82 -21.11
N ARG A 186 10.63 -4.04 -20.03
CA ARG A 186 10.87 -4.56 -18.67
C ARG A 186 9.59 -4.86 -17.89
N LEU A 187 8.40 -4.68 -18.48
CA LEU A 187 7.13 -5.09 -17.85
C LEU A 187 7.08 -6.60 -17.57
N ALA A 188 7.79 -7.41 -18.34
CA ALA A 188 7.93 -8.85 -18.06
C ALA A 188 8.68 -9.14 -16.74
N GLU A 189 9.48 -8.18 -16.26
CA GLU A 189 10.16 -8.23 -14.95
C GLU A 189 9.20 -7.79 -13.82
N VAL A 190 8.05 -7.19 -14.17
CA VAL A 190 6.94 -6.83 -13.27
C VAL A 190 6.04 -8.06 -13.08
N SER A 191 6.55 -9.07 -12.39
CA SER A 191 5.82 -10.29 -12.06
C SER A 191 5.79 -10.52 -10.55
N GLY A 192 4.71 -11.08 -10.00
CA GLY A 192 4.70 -11.57 -8.62
C GLY A 192 3.89 -10.76 -7.59
N THR A 193 3.03 -9.85 -8.03
CA THR A 193 2.03 -9.17 -7.18
C THR A 193 0.62 -9.47 -7.70
N ASP A 194 -0.42 -9.22 -6.90
CA ASP A 194 -1.83 -9.41 -7.32
C ASP A 194 -2.18 -8.69 -8.64
N GLU A 195 -1.42 -7.64 -8.96
CA GLU A 195 -1.61 -6.81 -10.15
C GLU A 195 -0.81 -7.25 -11.38
N ALA A 196 0.02 -8.30 -11.26
CA ALA A 196 0.81 -8.81 -12.37
C ALA A 196 -0.06 -9.60 -13.38
N PRO A 197 0.16 -9.44 -14.69
CA PRO A 197 -0.52 -10.23 -15.70
C PRO A 197 -0.34 -11.74 -15.43
N ASN A 198 -1.44 -12.48 -15.36
CA ASN A 198 -1.45 -13.94 -15.20
C ASN A 198 -0.84 -14.49 -13.90
N TRP A 199 -0.70 -13.69 -12.83
CA TRP A 199 -0.24 -14.19 -11.52
C TRP A 199 1.14 -14.86 -11.56
N GLN A 200 1.98 -14.54 -12.54
CA GLN A 200 3.30 -15.17 -12.65
C GLN A 200 4.18 -14.76 -11.46
N PRO A 201 4.93 -15.69 -10.83
CA PRO A 201 5.88 -15.35 -9.79
C PRO A 201 6.93 -14.34 -10.25
N ALA A 202 7.45 -13.55 -9.31
CA ALA A 202 8.60 -12.69 -9.53
C ALA A 202 9.75 -13.53 -10.12
N GLN A 203 10.30 -13.08 -11.25
CA GLN A 203 11.50 -13.70 -11.83
C GLN A 203 12.78 -13.27 -11.10
N VAL A 204 12.66 -12.28 -10.21
CA VAL A 204 13.73 -11.76 -9.36
C VAL A 204 13.50 -12.25 -7.94
N PRO A 205 14.54 -12.75 -7.23
CA PRO A 205 14.42 -13.08 -5.82
C PRO A 205 14.03 -11.85 -5.00
N PRO A 206 13.29 -12.02 -3.88
CA PRO A 206 13.08 -10.93 -2.94
C PRO A 206 14.42 -10.50 -2.32
N LEU A 207 14.49 -9.23 -1.90
CA LEU A 207 15.64 -8.74 -1.13
C LEU A 207 15.76 -9.47 0.20
N SER A 208 16.98 -9.84 0.57
CA SER A 208 17.33 -10.31 1.90
C SER A 208 17.62 -9.15 2.86
N TRP A 209 17.71 -9.46 4.16
CA TRP A 209 18.10 -8.49 5.18
C TRP A 209 19.48 -7.86 4.91
N GLU A 210 20.42 -8.64 4.36
CA GLU A 210 21.79 -8.21 4.03
C GLU A 210 21.82 -7.18 2.89
N GLU A 211 20.80 -7.20 2.02
CA GLU A 211 20.69 -6.31 0.86
C GLU A 211 19.98 -4.99 1.18
N LEU A 212 19.46 -4.81 2.40
CA LEU A 212 18.85 -3.56 2.81
C LEU A 212 19.85 -2.40 2.81
N ASP A 213 21.12 -2.65 3.12
CA ASP A 213 22.16 -1.62 3.07
C ASP A 213 22.42 -1.11 1.65
N TRP A 214 22.32 -1.99 0.64
CA TRP A 214 22.37 -1.57 -0.75
C TRP A 214 21.20 -0.62 -1.08
N LEU A 215 19.96 -1.01 -0.74
CA LEU A 215 18.77 -0.18 -1.02
C LEU A 215 18.86 1.17 -0.29
N ARG A 216 19.29 1.18 0.97
CA ARG A 216 19.51 2.41 1.75
C ARG A 216 20.61 3.28 1.15
N GLY A 217 21.61 2.69 0.51
CA GLY A 217 22.68 3.40 -0.18
C GLY A 217 22.23 4.16 -1.43
N LEU A 218 21.05 3.87 -1.99
CA LEU A 218 20.55 4.51 -3.21
C LEU A 218 19.93 5.90 -2.97
N THR A 219 19.51 6.22 -1.75
CA THR A 219 18.77 7.45 -1.46
C THR A 219 18.98 7.97 -0.04
N GLY A 220 18.83 9.28 0.16
CA GLY A 220 18.79 9.89 1.50
C GLY A 220 17.41 9.80 2.17
N LEU A 221 16.40 9.31 1.47
CA LEU A 221 15.03 9.22 1.99
C LEU A 221 14.91 8.15 3.09
N PRO A 222 14.03 8.37 4.10
CA PRO A 222 13.69 7.35 5.07
C PRO A 222 13.18 6.06 4.42
N LEU A 223 13.69 4.91 4.89
CA LEU A 223 13.22 3.58 4.48
C LEU A 223 12.23 3.02 5.50
N VAL A 224 11.07 2.59 5.03
CA VAL A 224 10.03 1.94 5.84
C VAL A 224 9.79 0.52 5.33
N LEU A 225 9.74 -0.47 6.22
CA LEU A 225 9.35 -1.83 5.85
C LEU A 225 7.85 -2.05 6.07
N LYS A 226 7.12 -2.41 5.01
CA LYS A 226 5.70 -2.78 5.07
C LYS A 226 5.54 -4.30 4.99
N GLY A 227 4.77 -4.87 5.91
CA GLY A 227 4.43 -6.30 5.94
C GLY A 227 5.04 -7.08 7.10
N VAL A 228 5.84 -6.42 7.95
CA VAL A 228 6.41 -7.00 9.17
C VAL A 228 5.29 -7.30 10.17
N ARG A 229 5.27 -8.50 10.76
CA ARG A 229 4.21 -8.94 11.68
C ARG A 229 4.70 -9.66 12.94
N THR A 230 6.00 -9.91 13.05
CA THR A 230 6.61 -10.59 14.20
C THR A 230 7.51 -9.63 14.96
N ALA A 231 7.70 -9.88 16.26
CA ALA A 231 8.62 -9.08 17.06
C ALA A 231 10.08 -9.33 16.64
N GLU A 232 10.38 -10.55 16.20
CA GLU A 232 11.67 -10.99 15.70
C GLU A 232 12.07 -10.21 14.44
N ASP A 233 11.19 -10.14 13.44
CA ASP A 233 11.46 -9.39 12.21
C ASP A 233 11.49 -7.88 12.47
N ALA A 234 10.68 -7.38 13.42
CA ALA A 234 10.71 -5.98 13.82
C ALA A 234 12.04 -5.60 14.52
N HIS A 235 12.61 -6.52 15.29
CA HIS A 235 13.91 -6.34 15.91
C HIS A 235 15.02 -6.29 14.86
N ILE A 236 15.04 -7.25 13.92
CA ILE A 236 16.01 -7.27 12.81
C ILE A 236 15.89 -5.99 11.98
N ALA A 237 14.67 -5.57 11.64
CA ALA A 237 14.43 -4.33 10.89
C ALA A 237 15.04 -3.11 11.59
N ALA A 238 14.87 -2.99 12.92
CA ALA A 238 15.45 -1.92 13.71
C ALA A 238 17.00 -1.96 13.70
N GLU A 239 17.59 -3.15 13.82
CA GLU A 239 19.05 -3.34 13.74
C GLU A 239 19.61 -3.05 12.34
N SER A 240 18.83 -3.31 11.28
CA SER A 240 19.18 -2.97 9.89
C SER A 240 19.06 -1.47 9.57
N GLY A 241 18.70 -0.63 10.54
CA GLY A 241 18.71 0.83 10.40
C GLY A 241 17.60 1.39 9.51
N VAL A 242 16.47 0.68 9.38
CA VAL A 242 15.27 1.24 8.75
C VAL A 242 14.63 2.30 9.64
N ASN A 243 13.91 3.24 9.04
CA ASN A 243 13.35 4.40 9.74
C ASN A 243 11.93 4.18 10.23
N GLY A 244 11.25 3.13 9.76
CA GLY A 244 9.90 2.80 10.21
C GLY A 244 9.47 1.39 9.85
N ILE A 245 8.45 0.92 10.55
CA ILE A 245 7.80 -0.37 10.30
C ILE A 245 6.30 -0.13 10.14
N LEU A 246 5.74 -0.61 9.03
CA LEU A 246 4.31 -0.63 8.76
C LEU A 246 3.79 -2.07 8.92
N VAL A 247 3.20 -2.34 10.09
CA VAL A 247 2.57 -3.63 10.39
C VAL A 247 1.40 -3.86 9.45
N SER A 248 1.43 -4.96 8.69
CA SER A 248 0.44 -5.20 7.64
C SER A 248 0.29 -6.68 7.32
N THR A 249 -0.93 -7.13 7.07
CA THR A 249 -1.26 -8.42 6.45
C THR A 249 -1.52 -8.28 4.94
N HIS A 250 -1.17 -7.13 4.37
CA HIS A 250 -1.57 -6.76 3.01
C HIS A 250 -3.10 -6.77 2.81
N GLY A 251 -3.87 -6.47 3.87
CA GLY A 251 -5.33 -6.59 3.84
C GLY A 251 -5.86 -8.02 3.82
N GLY A 252 -5.04 -9.02 4.16
CA GLY A 252 -5.39 -10.44 4.06
C GLY A 252 -5.27 -11.00 2.63
N ARG A 253 -4.55 -10.31 1.75
CA ARG A 253 -4.45 -10.64 0.31
C ARG A 253 -3.26 -11.51 -0.08
N GLN A 254 -2.36 -11.78 0.85
CA GLN A 254 -1.14 -12.55 0.58
C GLN A 254 -1.16 -13.89 1.32
N ILE A 255 -0.72 -13.94 2.58
CA ILE A 255 -0.67 -15.18 3.35
C ILE A 255 -1.97 -15.32 4.15
N ASP A 256 -2.82 -16.28 3.78
CA ASP A 256 -4.06 -16.57 4.50
C ASP A 256 -3.85 -17.51 5.70
N SER A 257 -4.88 -17.71 6.54
CA SER A 257 -4.82 -18.47 7.80
C SER A 257 -3.80 -17.94 8.80
N THR A 258 -3.60 -16.62 8.83
CA THR A 258 -2.66 -15.96 9.76
C THR A 258 -3.36 -15.11 10.81
N MET A 259 -2.58 -14.65 11.79
CA MET A 259 -3.05 -13.64 12.74
C MET A 259 -3.39 -12.33 12.01
N SER A 260 -4.34 -11.58 12.58
CA SER A 260 -4.64 -10.21 12.15
C SER A 260 -3.39 -9.32 12.26
N SER A 261 -3.32 -8.24 11.47
CA SER A 261 -2.28 -7.20 11.63
C SER A 261 -2.37 -6.46 12.97
N PHE A 262 -3.43 -6.75 13.72
CA PHE A 262 -3.76 -6.16 15.00
C PHE A 262 -4.19 -7.28 15.95
N SER A 263 -3.55 -7.39 17.12
CA SER A 263 -3.80 -8.44 18.13
C SER A 263 -3.54 -7.94 19.54
#